data_AF-S4RW61-F1
#
_entry.id   AF-S4RW61-F1
#
_cell.length_a   1.000
_cell.length_b   1.000
_cell.length_c   1.000
_cell.angle_alpha   90.00
_cell.angle_beta   90.00
_cell.angle_gamma   90.00
#
_symmetry.space_group_name_H-M   'P 1'
#
loop_
_entity.id
_entity.type
_entity.pdbx_description
1 polymer ?
#
loop_
_entity_poly.entity_id
_entity_poly.type
_entity_poly.pdbx_seq_one_letter_code
_entity_poly.pdbx_strand_id
1 'polypeptide(L)'
;ASVDLTIDYFRELDRLVGPQLTLLASDIAEQFTVNRRAATDKEPQFKFIYFNRMNLAEKTTLHGRRAAHAMAPANAPPELMRILGDVHGDFTRASEDEEVVVKAMSDYWVVGKKSDQRELYIILNQKNANLIEVNATEEVKKLSVTHFSNIFFLD
;
A
#
# COMPACT_ATOMS: atom_id res chain seq x y z
N ALA A 1 4.97 -16.48 35.87
CA ALA A 1 5.34 -15.45 36.87
C ALA A 1 4.25 -14.39 36.87
N SER A 2 3.66 -14.07 38.03
CA SER A 2 2.73 -12.94 38.16
C SER A 2 3.58 -11.67 38.28
N VAL A 3 3.35 -10.69 37.41
CA VAL A 3 4.00 -9.37 37.52
C VAL A 3 3.09 -8.50 38.36
N ASP A 4 3.59 -8.05 39.51
CA ASP A 4 2.85 -7.10 40.35
C ASP A 4 2.84 -5.72 39.66
N LEU A 5 1.64 -5.22 39.35
CA LEU A 5 1.43 -3.94 38.68
C LEU A 5 1.61 -2.78 39.69
N THR A 6 2.87 -2.47 40.00
CA THR A 6 3.24 -1.40 40.94
C THR A 6 3.49 -0.08 40.22
N ILE A 7 3.45 1.02 40.97
CA ILE A 7 3.79 2.36 40.46
C ILE A 7 5.22 2.38 39.88
N ASP A 8 6.16 1.71 40.53
CA ASP A 8 7.56 1.66 40.08
C ASP A 8 7.72 0.86 38.78
N TYR A 9 6.92 -0.20 38.60
CA TYR A 9 6.84 -0.90 37.31
C TYR A 9 6.35 0.03 36.19
N PHE A 10 5.29 0.80 36.43
CA PHE A 10 4.79 1.77 35.43
C PHE A 10 5.79 2.87 35.13
N ARG A 11 6.55 3.34 36.13
CA ARG A 11 7.64 4.33 35.93
C ARG A 11 8.77 3.77 35.07
N GLU A 12 9.17 2.52 35.30
CA GLU A 12 10.22 1.89 34.50
C GLU A 12 9.75 1.61 33.07
N LEU A 13 8.49 1.22 32.90
CA LEU A 13 7.86 1.09 31.59
C LEU A 13 7.83 2.43 30.84
N ASP A 14 7.43 3.51 31.51
CA ASP A 14 7.43 4.86 30.93
C ASP A 14 8.85 5.32 30.55
N ARG A 15 9.83 5.06 31.41
CA ARG A 15 11.24 5.36 31.12
C ARG A 15 11.76 4.60 29.90
N LEU A 16 11.31 3.36 29.71
CA LEU A 16 11.71 2.52 28.59
C LEU A 16 11.00 2.91 27.28
N VAL A 17 9.69 3.10 27.34
CA VAL A 17 8.82 3.21 26.16
C VAL A 17 8.52 4.67 25.81
N GLY A 18 8.45 5.56 26.80
CA GLY A 18 8.13 6.98 26.63
C GLY A 18 9.01 7.71 25.60
N PRO A 19 10.36 7.56 25.64
CA PRO A 19 11.23 8.15 24.63
C PRO A 19 10.95 7.61 23.21
N GLN A 20 10.72 6.30 23.08
CA GLN A 20 10.44 5.66 21.78
C GLN A 20 9.10 6.13 21.22
N LEU A 21 8.07 6.27 22.06
CA LEU A 21 6.77 6.78 21.65
C LEU A 21 6.83 8.26 21.23
N THR A 22 7.66 9.05 21.91
CA THR A 22 7.84 10.46 21.58
C THR A 22 8.56 10.63 20.24
N LEU A 23 9.62 9.84 20.00
CA LEU A 23 10.30 9.80 18.70
C LEU A 23 9.34 9.35 17.59
N LEU A 24 8.62 8.25 17.81
CA LEU A 24 7.64 7.74 16.85
C LEU A 24 6.55 8.78 16.54
N ALA A 25 6.03 9.47 17.56
CA ALA A 25 5.04 10.53 17.36
C ALA A 25 5.60 11.70 16.53
N SER A 26 6.87 12.07 16.76
CA SER A 26 7.58 13.07 15.97
C SER A 26 7.74 12.63 14.51
N ASP A 27 8.19 11.40 14.28
CA ASP A 27 8.38 10.84 12.94
C ASP A 27 7.05 10.81 12.17
N ILE A 28 5.96 10.40 12.83
CA ILE A 28 4.61 10.43 12.24
C ILE A 28 4.19 11.86 11.88
N ALA A 29 4.45 12.84 12.74
CA ALA A 29 4.08 14.24 12.50
C ALA A 29 4.89 14.87 11.36
N GLU A 30 6.18 14.55 11.26
CA GLU A 30 7.06 15.00 10.18
C GLU A 30 6.59 14.42 8.84
N GLN A 31 6.42 13.09 8.77
CA GLN A 31 5.94 12.40 7.58
C GLN A 31 4.56 12.90 7.13
N PHE A 32 3.68 13.19 8.08
CA PHE A 32 2.38 13.81 7.78
C PHE A 32 2.53 15.17 7.08
N THR A 33 3.49 16.00 7.53
CA THR A 33 3.72 17.33 6.97
C THR A 33 4.34 17.26 5.57
N VAL A 34 5.31 16.37 5.37
CA VAL A 34 5.97 16.15 4.06
C VAL A 34 4.95 15.69 3.02
N ASN A 35 4.15 14.66 3.35
CA ASN A 35 3.16 14.10 2.43
C ASN A 35 2.03 15.07 2.10
N ARG A 36 1.68 15.99 3.02
CA ARG A 36 0.68 17.03 2.75
C ARG A 36 1.13 18.03 1.67
N ARG A 37 2.43 18.33 1.58
CA ARG A 37 2.97 19.29 0.61
C ARG A 37 3.07 18.73 -0.80
N ALA A 38 3.21 17.41 -0.96
CA ALA A 38 3.31 16.74 -2.26
C ALA A 38 1.96 16.59 -3.02
N ALA A 39 0.84 16.95 -2.40
CA ALA A 39 -0.51 16.69 -2.92
C ALA A 39 -1.06 17.74 -3.91
N THR A 40 -0.21 18.63 -4.44
CA THR A 40 -0.62 19.75 -5.30
C THR A 40 -0.73 19.41 -6.79
N ASP A 41 -0.20 18.26 -7.21
CA ASP A 41 -0.28 17.84 -8.62
C ASP A 41 -1.57 17.10 -8.94
N LYS A 42 -1.94 17.13 -10.23
CA LYS A 42 -3.10 16.40 -10.76
C LYS A 42 -3.01 14.94 -10.34
N GLU A 43 -4.07 14.42 -9.73
CA GLU A 43 -4.09 13.06 -9.20
C GLU A 43 -3.91 12.07 -10.37
N PRO A 44 -2.90 11.19 -10.34
CA PRO A 44 -2.67 10.23 -11.41
C PRO A 44 -3.91 9.33 -11.58
N GLN A 45 -4.19 8.93 -12.82
CA GLN A 45 -5.36 8.07 -13.15
C GLN A 45 -5.22 6.62 -12.63
N PHE A 46 -4.12 6.32 -11.94
CA PHE A 46 -3.83 5.03 -11.35
C PHE A 46 -3.44 5.20 -9.88
N LYS A 47 -3.78 4.20 -9.07
CA LYS A 47 -3.30 4.07 -7.70
C LYS A 47 -2.49 2.80 -7.56
N PHE A 48 -1.59 2.72 -6.58
CA PHE A 48 -0.84 1.50 -6.34
C PHE A 48 -0.50 1.29 -4.87
N ILE A 49 -0.19 0.05 -4.53
CA ILE A 49 0.43 -0.39 -3.27
C ILE A 49 1.62 -1.28 -3.66
N TYR A 50 2.79 -0.96 -3.15
CA TYR A 50 3.97 -1.82 -3.18
C TYR A 50 4.34 -2.19 -1.76
N PHE A 51 4.65 -3.47 -1.56
CA PHE A 51 5.11 -3.99 -0.29
C PHE A 51 6.27 -4.96 -0.48
N ASN A 52 7.36 -4.74 0.26
CA ASN A 52 8.48 -5.66 0.32
C ASN A 52 8.47 -6.38 1.68
N ARG A 53 8.11 -7.66 1.69
CA ARG A 53 8.04 -8.45 2.94
C ARG A 53 9.38 -8.54 3.65
N MET A 54 10.50 -8.55 2.94
CA MET A 54 11.82 -8.78 3.52
C MET A 54 12.26 -7.65 4.47
N ASN A 55 11.91 -6.40 4.14
CA ASN A 55 12.31 -5.23 4.93
C ASN A 55 11.13 -4.37 5.38
N LEU A 56 9.90 -4.86 5.20
CA LEU A 56 8.65 -4.17 5.53
C LEU A 56 8.49 -2.80 4.85
N ALA A 57 9.20 -2.54 3.76
CA ALA A 57 9.07 -1.29 3.03
C ALA A 57 7.74 -1.25 2.29
N GLU A 58 6.99 -0.18 2.51
CA GLU A 58 5.73 0.10 1.84
C GLU A 58 5.85 1.38 1.01
N LYS A 59 5.25 1.38 -0.18
CA LYS A 59 5.02 2.60 -0.96
C LYS A 59 3.62 2.55 -1.57
N THR A 60 2.80 3.56 -1.30
CA THR A 60 1.39 3.55 -1.73
C THR A 60 0.92 4.94 -2.15
N THR A 61 0.04 4.99 -3.15
CA THR A 61 -0.75 6.19 -3.50
C THR A 61 -2.22 6.05 -3.10
N LEU A 62 -2.63 4.89 -2.58
CA LEU A 62 -4.00 4.63 -2.17
C LEU A 62 -4.42 5.51 -0.98
N HIS A 63 -3.47 5.79 -0.08
CA HIS A 63 -3.65 6.54 1.15
C HIS A 63 -3.31 8.04 1.02
N GLY A 64 -3.60 8.64 -0.14
CA GLY A 64 -3.48 10.09 -0.33
C GLY A 64 -4.44 10.87 0.58
N ARG A 65 -3.94 11.47 1.66
CA ARG A 65 -4.71 12.22 2.67
C ARG A 65 -5.21 13.61 2.20
N ARG A 66 -5.92 13.70 1.06
CA ARG A 66 -6.83 14.85 0.84
C ARG A 66 -8.04 14.83 1.79
N ALA A 67 -8.22 13.76 2.56
CA ALA A 67 -9.31 13.57 3.50
C ALA A 67 -8.97 13.92 4.97
N ALA A 68 -7.97 14.75 5.27
CA ALA A 68 -7.73 15.15 6.67
C ALA A 68 -8.88 15.99 7.29
N HIS A 69 -9.88 16.39 6.50
CA HIS A 69 -11.10 17.06 6.98
C HIS A 69 -12.37 16.20 6.97
N ALA A 70 -12.27 14.89 6.73
CA ALA A 70 -13.39 13.99 6.94
C ALA A 70 -12.84 12.63 7.36
N MET A 71 -13.57 11.95 8.24
CA MET A 71 -13.52 10.51 8.41
C MET A 71 -13.88 9.83 7.07
N ALA A 72 -13.03 9.94 6.06
CA ALA A 72 -13.26 9.35 4.75
C ALA A 72 -12.62 7.96 4.78
N PRO A 73 -13.35 6.92 4.34
CA PRO A 73 -12.75 5.62 4.11
C PRO A 73 -11.57 5.75 3.15
N ALA A 74 -10.68 4.76 3.14
CA ALA A 74 -9.62 4.65 2.14
C ALA A 74 -10.15 5.10 0.77
N ASN A 75 -9.34 5.83 0.02
CA ASN A 75 -9.70 6.50 -1.24
C ASN A 75 -10.06 5.50 -2.39
N ALA A 76 -10.36 4.25 -2.01
CA ALA A 76 -10.72 3.10 -2.81
C ALA A 76 -12.07 2.56 -2.33
N PRO A 77 -13.02 2.28 -3.25
CA PRO A 77 -14.28 1.61 -2.92
C PRO A 77 -14.06 0.32 -2.10
N PRO A 78 -14.97 -0.03 -1.17
CA PRO A 78 -14.86 -1.25 -0.36
C PRO A 78 -14.72 -2.53 -1.19
N GLU A 79 -15.32 -2.58 -2.37
CA GLU A 79 -15.16 -3.67 -3.33
C GLU A 79 -13.69 -3.90 -3.71
N LEU A 80 -12.94 -2.82 -3.98
CA LEU A 80 -11.53 -2.92 -4.34
C LEU A 80 -10.69 -3.42 -3.17
N MET A 81 -11.00 -2.98 -1.94
CA MET A 81 -10.28 -3.47 -0.75
C MET A 81 -10.45 -4.98 -0.54
N ARG A 82 -11.66 -5.50 -0.83
CA ARG A 82 -11.91 -6.94 -0.80
C ARG A 82 -11.13 -7.67 -1.90
N ILE A 83 -11.17 -7.18 -3.14
CA ILE A 83 -10.40 -7.75 -4.25
C ILE A 83 -8.89 -7.79 -3.90
N LEU A 84 -8.34 -6.70 -3.36
CA LEU A 84 -6.95 -6.66 -2.93
C LEU A 84 -6.64 -7.71 -1.84
N GLY A 85 -7.55 -7.87 -0.88
CA GLY A 85 -7.42 -8.90 0.16
C GLY A 85 -7.48 -10.32 -0.40
N ASP A 86 -8.36 -10.58 -1.37
CA ASP A 86 -8.48 -11.87 -2.03
C ASP A 86 -7.19 -12.20 -2.81
N VAL A 87 -6.68 -11.25 -3.61
CA VAL A 87 -5.42 -11.39 -4.36
C VAL A 87 -4.22 -11.59 -3.41
N HIS A 88 -4.15 -10.87 -2.30
CA HIS A 88 -3.12 -11.09 -1.28
C HIS A 88 -3.19 -12.49 -0.67
N GLY A 89 -4.41 -12.99 -0.45
CA GLY A 89 -4.66 -14.36 -0.02
C GLY A 89 -4.10 -15.39 -1.00
N ASP A 90 -4.32 -15.18 -2.30
CA ASP A 90 -3.74 -16.02 -3.36
C ASP A 90 -2.21 -15.97 -3.35
N PHE A 91 -1.63 -14.76 -3.32
CA PHE A 91 -0.18 -14.55 -3.27
C PHE A 91 0.50 -15.16 -2.05
N THR A 92 -0.19 -15.19 -0.91
CA THR A 92 0.33 -15.83 0.31
C THR A 92 0.35 -17.36 0.19
N ARG A 93 -0.55 -17.95 -0.61
CA ARG A 93 -0.59 -19.40 -0.86
C ARG A 93 0.36 -19.85 -1.97
N ALA A 94 0.66 -18.97 -2.93
CA ALA A 94 1.56 -19.27 -4.04
C ALA A 94 3.04 -19.31 -3.59
N SER A 95 3.79 -20.34 -3.99
CA SER A 95 5.24 -20.42 -3.75
C SER A 95 6.04 -19.62 -4.77
N GLU A 96 5.53 -19.49 -6.00
CA GLU A 96 6.23 -18.89 -7.14
C GLU A 96 5.81 -17.43 -7.39
N ASP A 97 6.44 -16.81 -8.39
CA ASP A 97 6.03 -15.52 -8.94
C ASP A 97 4.67 -15.65 -9.64
N GLU A 98 3.82 -14.64 -9.48
CA GLU A 98 2.43 -14.69 -9.95
C GLU A 98 1.94 -13.32 -10.40
N GLU A 99 1.06 -13.30 -11.40
CA GLU A 99 0.35 -12.11 -11.85
C GLU A 99 -1.15 -12.39 -11.94
N VAL A 100 -1.94 -11.48 -11.37
CA VAL A 100 -3.40 -11.58 -11.34
C VAL A 100 -3.99 -10.27 -11.86
N VAL A 101 -4.91 -10.36 -12.82
CA VAL A 101 -5.64 -9.19 -13.35
C VAL A 101 -7.13 -9.40 -13.15
N VAL A 102 -7.76 -8.49 -12.39
CA VAL A 102 -9.18 -8.54 -12.04
C VAL A 102 -9.89 -7.32 -12.59
N LYS A 103 -11.00 -7.53 -13.32
CA LYS A 103 -11.96 -6.47 -13.67
C LYS A 103 -13.07 -6.45 -12.61
N ALA A 104 -13.19 -5.36 -11.86
CA ALA A 104 -14.28 -5.15 -10.92
C ALA A 104 -15.58 -4.80 -11.66
N MET A 105 -16.72 -4.88 -10.97
CA MET A 105 -18.02 -4.49 -11.54
C MET A 105 -18.11 -2.98 -11.78
N SER A 106 -17.30 -2.20 -11.07
CA SER A 106 -17.29 -0.74 -11.04
C SER A 106 -16.35 -0.08 -12.07
N ASP A 107 -16.09 -0.74 -13.21
CA ASP A 107 -15.15 -0.31 -14.28
C ASP A 107 -13.67 -0.17 -13.83
N TYR A 108 -13.36 -0.57 -12.60
CA TYR A 108 -11.99 -0.63 -12.10
C TYR A 108 -11.28 -1.91 -12.54
N TRP A 109 -9.97 -1.79 -12.69
CA TRP A 109 -9.06 -2.92 -12.88
C TRP A 109 -8.06 -2.97 -11.74
N VAL A 110 -7.78 -4.18 -11.26
CA VAL A 110 -6.74 -4.47 -10.28
C VAL A 110 -5.73 -5.39 -10.94
N VAL A 111 -4.47 -4.95 -10.98
CA VAL A 111 -3.33 -5.77 -11.42
C VAL A 111 -2.48 -6.05 -10.19
N GLY A 112 -2.38 -7.31 -9.78
CA GLY A 112 -1.48 -7.79 -8.76
C GLY A 112 -0.27 -8.45 -9.40
N LYS A 113 0.94 -8.17 -8.92
CA LYS A 113 2.16 -8.89 -9.26
C LYS A 113 2.90 -9.30 -7.98
N LYS A 114 3.34 -10.55 -7.91
CA LYS A 114 4.19 -11.09 -6.86
C LYS A 114 5.51 -11.56 -7.47
N SER A 115 6.62 -11.16 -6.84
CA SER A 115 7.96 -11.61 -7.19
C SER A 115 8.83 -11.65 -5.95
N ASP A 116 9.43 -12.80 -5.62
CA ASP A 116 10.38 -12.95 -4.49
C ASP A 116 9.90 -12.25 -3.20
N GLN A 117 8.68 -12.57 -2.77
CA GLN A 117 8.00 -12.00 -1.58
C GLN A 117 7.68 -10.50 -1.63
N ARG A 118 7.87 -9.85 -2.77
CA ARG A 118 7.44 -8.47 -3.03
C ARG A 118 6.12 -8.50 -3.77
N GLU A 119 5.22 -7.62 -3.38
CA GLU A 119 3.86 -7.54 -3.92
C GLU A 119 3.63 -6.13 -4.45
N LEU A 120 3.07 -6.03 -5.65
CA LEU A 120 2.64 -4.78 -6.27
C LEU A 120 1.18 -4.93 -6.68
N TYR A 121 0.36 -3.99 -6.25
CA TYR A 121 -1.04 -3.87 -6.62
C TYR A 121 -1.22 -2.54 -7.35
N ILE A 122 -1.83 -2.56 -8.53
CA ILE A 122 -2.14 -1.38 -9.33
C ILE A 122 -3.64 -1.33 -9.55
N ILE A 123 -4.23 -0.18 -9.31
CA ILE A 123 -5.66 0.08 -9.46
C ILE A 123 -5.83 1.12 -10.56
N LEU A 124 -6.60 0.76 -11.58
CA LEU A 124 -6.90 1.63 -12.73
C LEU A 124 -8.40 1.87 -12.80
N ASN A 125 -8.81 3.10 -13.11
CA ASN A 125 -10.19 3.41 -13.46
C ASN A 125 -10.29 3.62 -14.97
N GLN A 126 -10.52 2.55 -15.72
CA GLN A 126 -10.54 2.58 -17.18
C GLN A 126 -11.82 1.93 -17.72
N LYS A 127 -12.83 2.78 -17.89
CA LYS A 127 -14.10 2.38 -18.48
C LYS A 127 -13.93 1.90 -19.90
N ASN A 128 -14.60 0.81 -20.25
CA ASN A 128 -14.56 0.16 -21.57
C ASN A 128 -13.19 -0.38 -22.02
N ALA A 129 -12.15 -0.31 -21.18
CA ALA A 129 -10.89 -0.94 -21.50
C ALA A 129 -11.04 -2.47 -21.51
N ASN A 130 -10.27 -3.15 -22.35
CA ASN A 130 -10.14 -4.60 -22.37
C ASN A 130 -8.83 -5.06 -21.69
N LEU A 131 -8.69 -6.37 -21.48
CA LEU A 131 -7.53 -6.95 -20.77
C LEU A 131 -6.21 -6.64 -21.47
N ILE A 132 -6.18 -6.64 -22.80
CA ILE A 132 -4.97 -6.36 -23.58
C ILE A 132 -4.54 -4.91 -23.37
N GLU A 133 -5.48 -3.97 -23.44
CA GLU A 133 -5.23 -2.55 -23.21
C GLU A 133 -4.70 -2.30 -21.80
N VAL A 134 -5.32 -2.93 -20.79
CA VAL A 134 -4.87 -2.81 -19.39
C VAL A 134 -3.47 -3.40 -19.21
N ASN A 135 -3.17 -4.57 -19.76
CA ASN A 135 -1.83 -5.15 -19.65
C ASN A 135 -0.78 -4.36 -20.46
N ALA A 136 -1.22 -3.70 -21.54
CA ALA A 136 -0.40 -2.84 -22.37
C ALA A 136 -0.32 -1.39 -21.89
N THR A 137 -1.05 -1.00 -20.84
CA THR A 137 -1.03 0.38 -20.35
C THR A 137 0.38 0.76 -19.95
N GLU A 138 0.84 1.88 -20.49
CA GLU A 138 2.13 2.45 -20.13
C GLU A 138 2.21 2.72 -18.63
N GLU A 139 1.09 2.93 -17.93
CA GLU A 139 1.03 3.09 -16.49
C GLU A 139 1.52 1.85 -15.73
N VAL A 140 1.10 0.64 -16.13
CA VAL A 140 1.54 -0.63 -15.52
C VAL A 140 3.01 -0.88 -15.85
N LYS A 141 3.43 -0.62 -17.10
CA LYS A 141 4.81 -0.81 -17.55
C LYS A 141 5.78 0.23 -16.96
N LYS A 142 5.42 1.52 -16.95
CA LYS A 142 6.22 2.60 -16.36
C LYS A 142 6.32 2.48 -14.85
N LEU A 143 5.28 2.06 -14.12
CA LEU A 143 5.43 1.77 -12.69
C LEU A 143 6.46 0.67 -12.48
N SER A 144 6.33 -0.44 -13.22
CA SER A 144 7.24 -1.57 -13.14
C SER A 144 8.68 -1.18 -13.49
N VAL A 145 8.91 -0.33 -14.49
CA VAL A 145 10.25 0.08 -14.93
C VAL A 145 10.84 1.24 -14.11
N THR A 146 10.06 2.31 -13.87
CA THR A 146 10.54 3.53 -13.20
C THR A 146 10.71 3.36 -11.69
N HIS A 147 9.85 2.56 -11.06
CA HIS A 147 9.87 2.40 -9.60
C HIS A 147 10.40 1.04 -9.14
N PHE A 148 10.35 0.03 -10.00
CA PHE A 148 10.59 -1.36 -9.61
C PHE A 148 11.43 -2.11 -10.66
N SER A 149 12.24 -1.41 -11.47
CA SER A 149 13.18 -2.06 -12.39
C SER A 149 14.06 -2.99 -11.56
N ASN A 150 14.13 -4.26 -11.97
CA ASN A 150 14.79 -5.37 -11.26
C ASN A 150 13.98 -6.07 -10.15
N ILE A 151 12.69 -5.79 -10.00
CA ILE A 151 11.85 -6.49 -9.02
C ILE A 151 10.87 -7.45 -9.69
N PHE A 152 10.17 -7.01 -10.73
CA PHE A 152 9.20 -7.83 -11.46
C PHE A 152 9.78 -8.14 -12.84
N PHE A 153 9.94 -9.43 -13.15
CA PHE A 153 10.58 -9.93 -14.38
C PHE A 153 9.59 -10.52 -15.39
N LEU A 154 8.28 -10.40 -15.12
CA LEU A 154 7.24 -10.82 -16.06
C LEU A 154 7.06 -9.71 -17.11
N ASP A 155 7.59 -9.97 -18.31
CA ASP A 155 7.60 -9.09 -19.50
C ASP A 155 6.22 -8.87 -20.14
#